data_AF-A0A1Q3DIY3-F1
#
_entry.id   AF-A0A1Q3DIY3-F1
#
_cell.length_a   1.000
_cell.length_b   1.000
_cell.length_c   1.000
_cell.angle_alpha   90.00
_cell.angle_beta   90.00
_cell.angle_gamma   90.00
#
_symmetry.space_group_name_H-M   'P 1'
#
loop_
_entity.id
_entity.type
_entity.pdbx_description
1 polymer ?
#
loop_
_entity_poly.entity_id
_entity_poly.type
_entity_poly.pdbx_seq_one_letter_code
_entity_poly.pdbx_strand_id
1 'polypeptide(L)'
;LKTSIDAIRWLAYQACSFRGHDERHDSQNQGNFLELLKMLASYNEKVDEVVLKNAPKNAKYTSPLIQKDILHVISSNLISVIHDEIDYAKFCLLVDEARDESKREQMSLVLRFVNK
;
A
#
# COMPACT_ATOMS: atom_id res chain seq x y z
N LEU A 1 -3.29 -13.74 -4.40
CA LEU A 1 -2.95 -13.09 -3.11
C LEU A 1 -1.55 -12.48 -3.12
N LYS A 2 -0.46 -13.26 -3.31
CA LYS A 2 0.92 -12.72 -3.32
C LYS A 2 1.09 -11.51 -4.25
N THR A 3 0.65 -11.61 -5.50
CA THR A 3 0.67 -10.52 -6.48
C THR A 3 -0.04 -9.26 -5.98
N SER A 4 -1.19 -9.41 -5.31
CA SER A 4 -1.95 -8.28 -4.73
C SER A 4 -1.19 -7.63 -3.58
N ILE A 5 -0.54 -8.43 -2.72
CA ILE A 5 0.29 -7.92 -1.61
C ILE A 5 1.48 -7.14 -2.16
N ASP A 6 2.19 -7.70 -3.15
CA ASP A 6 3.35 -7.04 -3.76
C ASP A 6 2.95 -5.72 -4.45
N ALA A 7 1.81 -5.68 -5.14
CA ALA A 7 1.28 -4.47 -5.75
C ALA A 7 0.93 -3.39 -4.70
N ILE A 8 0.23 -3.76 -3.62
CA ILE A 8 -0.10 -2.85 -2.50
C ILE A 8 1.17 -2.33 -1.85
N ARG A 9 2.14 -3.21 -1.58
CA ARG A 9 3.43 -2.83 -0.99
C ARG A 9 4.17 -1.83 -1.86
N TRP A 10 4.23 -2.08 -3.17
CA TRP A 10 4.91 -1.18 -4.10
C TRP A 10 4.23 0.19 -4.15
N LEU A 11 2.90 0.23 -4.25
CA LEU A 11 2.14 1.50 -4.27
C LEU A 11 2.31 2.30 -2.99
N ALA A 12 2.24 1.63 -1.82
CA ALA A 12 2.46 2.25 -0.52
C ALA A 12 3.87 2.84 -0.42
N TYR A 13 4.88 2.08 -0.83
CA TYR A 13 6.28 2.50 -0.76
C TYR A 13 6.59 3.70 -1.65
N GLN A 14 5.96 3.78 -2.83
CA GLN A 14 6.11 4.90 -3.77
C GLN A 14 5.16 6.07 -3.50
N ALA A 15 4.35 6.01 -2.42
CA ALA A 15 3.29 6.97 -2.14
C ALA A 15 2.34 7.22 -3.33
N CYS A 16 2.12 6.19 -4.16
CA CYS A 16 1.23 6.26 -5.31
C CYS A 16 -0.22 6.02 -4.91
N SER A 17 -1.15 6.69 -5.58
CA SER A 17 -2.57 6.41 -5.40
C SER A 17 -2.88 4.96 -5.77
N PHE A 18 -3.75 4.30 -5.00
CA PHE A 18 -4.11 2.92 -5.28
C PHE A 18 -5.19 2.82 -6.36
N ARG A 19 -6.08 3.82 -6.37
CA ARG A 19 -7.33 3.85 -7.12
C ARG A 19 -7.25 4.88 -8.24
N GLY A 20 -7.98 4.61 -9.30
CA GLY A 20 -8.21 5.56 -10.39
C GLY A 20 -9.47 6.39 -10.17
N HIS A 21 -9.67 7.40 -11.01
CA HIS A 21 -10.94 8.12 -11.08
C HIS A 21 -12.07 7.23 -11.61
N ASP A 22 -11.74 6.36 -12.56
CA ASP A 22 -12.69 5.45 -13.21
C ASP A 22 -12.09 4.05 -13.35
N GLU A 23 -12.64 3.08 -12.62
CA GLU A 23 -12.19 1.69 -12.62
C GLU A 23 -13.08 0.76 -13.46
N ARG A 24 -14.01 1.31 -14.25
CA ARG A 24 -14.85 0.51 -15.15
C ARG A 24 -14.01 -0.21 -16.19
N HIS A 25 -14.52 -1.35 -16.66
CA HIS A 25 -13.80 -2.26 -17.57
C HIS A 25 -13.44 -1.65 -18.94
N ASP A 26 -14.17 -0.61 -19.34
CA ASP A 26 -14.01 0.17 -20.57
C ASP A 26 -13.13 1.42 -20.39
N SER A 27 -12.67 1.70 -19.16
CA SER A 27 -11.75 2.80 -18.89
C SER A 27 -10.37 2.51 -19.49
N GLN A 28 -9.76 3.55 -20.08
CA GLN A 28 -8.39 3.50 -20.60
C GLN A 28 -7.35 3.37 -19.47
N ASN A 29 -7.70 3.79 -18.25
CA ASN A 29 -6.84 3.66 -17.07
C ASN A 29 -7.72 3.38 -15.85
N GLN A 30 -7.70 2.13 -15.37
CA GLN A 30 -8.50 1.68 -14.24
C GLN A 30 -7.85 1.98 -12.88
N GLY A 31 -6.81 2.79 -12.84
CA GLY A 31 -6.06 3.11 -11.63
C GLY A 31 -4.87 2.19 -11.39
N ASN A 32 -3.92 2.68 -10.60
CA ASN A 32 -2.58 2.09 -10.51
C ASN A 32 -2.58 0.65 -10.03
N PHE A 33 -3.45 0.26 -9.09
CA PHE A 33 -3.50 -1.13 -8.63
C PHE A 33 -3.92 -2.10 -9.73
N LEU A 34 -4.97 -1.78 -10.49
CA LEU A 34 -5.46 -2.64 -11.56
C LEU A 34 -4.49 -2.69 -12.74
N GLU A 35 -3.93 -1.55 -13.12
CA GLU A 35 -2.92 -1.49 -14.19
C GLU A 35 -1.63 -2.24 -13.80
N LEU A 36 -1.19 -2.14 -12.55
CA LEU A 36 -0.03 -2.88 -12.06
C LEU A 36 -0.28 -4.40 -12.07
N LEU A 37 -1.48 -4.86 -11.70
CA LEU A 37 -1.84 -6.27 -11.80
C LEU A 37 -1.85 -6.77 -13.25
N LYS A 38 -2.39 -5.99 -14.20
CA LYS A 38 -2.35 -6.32 -15.63
C LYS A 38 -0.92 -6.41 -16.15
N MET A 39 -0.07 -5.47 -15.76
CA MET A 39 1.34 -5.48 -16.11
C MET A 39 2.04 -6.74 -15.56
N LEU A 40 1.84 -7.07 -14.28
CA LEU A 40 2.42 -8.27 -13.67
C LEU A 40 1.92 -9.58 -14.34
N ALA A 41 0.65 -9.61 -14.74
CA ALA A 41 0.08 -10.73 -15.49
C ALA A 41 0.71 -10.87 -16.88
N SER A 42 0.97 -9.76 -17.59
CA SER A 42 1.59 -9.80 -18.92
C SER A 42 3.00 -10.39 -18.96
N TYR A 43 3.72 -10.38 -17.83
CA TYR A 43 5.05 -10.95 -17.71
C TYR A 43 5.07 -12.39 -17.16
N ASN A 44 3.94 -12.90 -16.68
CA ASN A 44 3.89 -14.19 -15.99
C ASN A 44 2.55 -14.89 -16.17
N GLU A 45 2.54 -15.92 -17.03
CA GLU A 45 1.35 -16.73 -17.34
C GLU A 45 0.68 -17.30 -16.07
N LYS A 46 1.47 -17.77 -15.09
CA LYS A 46 0.92 -18.29 -13.83
C LYS A 46 0.22 -17.22 -13.00
N VAL A 47 0.63 -15.96 -13.14
CA VAL A 47 -0.06 -14.83 -12.50
C VAL A 47 -1.33 -14.52 -13.27
N ASP A 48 -1.26 -14.45 -14.60
CA ASP A 48 -2.42 -14.17 -15.46
C ASP A 48 -3.57 -15.17 -15.22
N GLU A 49 -3.26 -16.45 -15.05
CA GLU A 49 -4.23 -17.52 -14.78
C GLU A 49 -5.05 -17.33 -13.49
N VAL A 50 -4.61 -16.50 -12.54
CA VAL A 50 -5.18 -16.45 -11.18
C VAL A 50 -5.51 -15.04 -10.68
N VAL A 51 -5.41 -14.01 -11.53
CA VAL A 51 -5.71 -12.61 -11.15
C VAL A 51 -6.89 -12.02 -11.91
N LEU A 52 -7.44 -10.92 -11.40
CA LEU A 52 -8.52 -10.16 -12.02
C LEU A 52 -9.73 -11.04 -12.40
N LYS A 53 -10.03 -11.18 -13.69
CA LYS A 53 -11.16 -11.98 -14.21
C LYS A 53 -10.93 -13.48 -14.04
N ASN A 54 -9.68 -13.93 -13.97
CA ASN A 54 -9.29 -15.33 -13.83
C ASN A 54 -9.14 -15.76 -12.36
N ALA A 55 -9.31 -14.83 -11.42
CA ALA A 55 -9.17 -15.13 -10.00
C ALA A 55 -10.21 -16.17 -9.51
N PRO A 56 -9.79 -17.18 -8.72
CA PRO A 56 -10.69 -18.22 -8.25
C PRO A 56 -11.68 -17.66 -7.23
N LYS A 57 -12.98 -17.89 -7.45
CA LYS A 57 -14.07 -17.47 -6.56
C LYS A 57 -13.97 -15.97 -6.20
N ASN A 58 -13.78 -15.65 -4.92
CA ASN A 58 -13.72 -14.29 -4.40
C ASN A 58 -12.28 -13.75 -4.26
N ALA A 59 -11.28 -14.48 -4.76
CA ALA A 59 -9.86 -14.15 -4.59
C ALA A 59 -9.36 -13.03 -5.52
N LYS A 60 -10.21 -12.06 -5.86
CA LYS A 60 -9.85 -10.90 -6.70
C LYS A 60 -9.01 -9.88 -5.93
N TYR A 61 -9.31 -9.69 -4.65
CA TYR A 61 -8.66 -8.71 -3.76
C TYR A 61 -8.61 -7.27 -4.31
N THR A 62 -9.54 -6.91 -5.20
CA THR A 62 -9.64 -5.58 -5.84
C THR A 62 -10.52 -4.59 -5.07
N SER A 63 -11.23 -5.05 -4.05
CA SER A 63 -12.08 -4.18 -3.22
C SER A 63 -11.24 -3.17 -2.43
N PRO A 64 -11.69 -1.91 -2.30
CA PRO A 64 -11.02 -0.92 -1.46
C PRO A 64 -10.82 -1.39 -0.02
N LEU A 65 -11.80 -2.11 0.54
CA LEU A 65 -11.74 -2.59 1.92
C LEU A 65 -10.63 -3.62 2.08
N ILE A 66 -10.58 -4.60 1.19
CA ILE A 66 -9.54 -5.64 1.21
C ILE A 66 -8.15 -5.04 1.01
N GLN A 67 -8.01 -4.07 0.11
CA GLN A 67 -6.72 -3.37 -0.10
C GLN A 67 -6.27 -2.64 1.18
N LYS A 68 -7.20 -1.99 1.88
CA LYS A 68 -6.93 -1.33 3.16
C LYS A 68 -6.56 -2.34 4.25
N ASP A 69 -7.22 -3.49 4.32
CA ASP A 69 -6.92 -4.54 5.29
C ASP A 69 -5.50 -5.09 5.09
N ILE A 70 -5.11 -5.36 3.84
CA ILE A 70 -3.75 -5.80 3.51
C ILE A 70 -2.74 -4.71 3.87
N LEU A 71 -3.03 -3.44 3.53
CA LEU A 71 -2.16 -2.32 3.88
C LEU A 71 -2.02 -2.16 5.40
N HIS A 72 -3.09 -2.37 6.15
CA HIS A 72 -3.07 -2.33 7.61
C HIS A 72 -2.16 -3.41 8.18
N VAL A 73 -2.26 -4.65 7.69
CA VAL A 73 -1.37 -5.74 8.12
C VAL A 73 0.10 -5.43 7.81
N ILE A 74 0.38 -4.88 6.63
CA ILE A 74 1.75 -4.44 6.25
C ILE A 74 2.24 -3.36 7.22
N SER A 75 1.41 -2.35 7.50
CA SER A 75 1.75 -1.26 8.42
C SER A 75 2.03 -1.77 9.83
N SER A 76 1.19 -2.68 10.36
CA SER A 76 1.36 -3.25 11.69
C SER A 76 2.66 -4.04 11.81
N ASN A 77 2.99 -4.84 10.79
CA ASN A 77 4.27 -5.57 10.76
C ASN A 77 5.47 -4.61 10.67
N LEU A 78 5.38 -3.57 9.86
CA LEU A 78 6.44 -2.56 9.75
C LEU A 78 6.67 -1.84 11.09
N ILE A 79 5.61 -1.45 11.79
CA ILE A 79 5.70 -0.82 13.11
C ILE A 79 6.34 -1.77 14.12
N SER A 80 5.98 -3.07 14.10
CA SER A 80 6.61 -4.07 14.97
C SER A 80 8.11 -4.18 14.72
N VAL A 81 8.53 -4.21 13.45
CA VAL A 81 9.96 -4.29 13.09
C VAL A 81 10.71 -3.04 13.55
N ILE A 82 10.13 -1.84 13.35
CA ILE A 82 10.74 -0.58 13.81
C ILE A 82 10.85 -0.56 15.34
N HIS A 83 9.80 -1.01 16.04
CA HIS A 83 9.81 -1.12 17.50
C HIS A 83 10.94 -2.04 17.98
N ASP A 84 11.11 -3.20 17.35
CA ASP A 84 12.15 -4.16 17.70
C ASP A 84 13.56 -3.66 17.35
N GLU A 85 13.70 -2.82 16.32
CA GLU A 85 14.97 -2.18 15.95
C GLU A 85 15.38 -1.10 16.96
N ILE A 86 14.40 -0.34 17.47
CA ILE A 86 14.63 0.65 18.53
C ILE A 86 14.94 -0.03 19.85
N ASP A 87 14.22 -1.11 20.20
CA ASP A 87 14.44 -1.89 21.42
C ASP A 87 14.48 -0.95 22.66
N TYR A 88 15.58 -0.96 23.41
CA TYR A 88 15.81 -0.08 24.56
C TYR A 88 16.68 1.15 24.22
N ALA A 89 16.87 1.47 22.94
CA ALA A 89 17.65 2.62 22.52
C ALA A 89 16.96 3.93 22.89
N LYS A 90 17.77 4.97 23.14
CA LYS A 90 17.26 6.33 23.28
C LYS A 90 16.75 6.80 21.91
N PHE A 91 15.52 7.26 21.87
CA PHE A 91 14.91 7.86 20.70
C PHE A 91 14.49 9.31 20.97
N CYS A 92 14.33 10.07 19.88
CA CYS A 92 13.74 11.39 19.86
C CYS A 92 12.50 11.34 18.97
N LEU A 93 11.38 11.87 19.47
CA LEU A 93 10.16 12.07 18.68
C LEU A 93 10.09 13.56 18.33
N LEU A 94 10.18 13.87 17.04
CA LEU A 94 9.93 15.21 16.51
C LEU A 94 8.49 15.27 16.05
N VAL A 95 7.79 16.32 16.47
CA VAL A 95 6.40 16.58 16.09
C VAL A 95 6.38 17.94 15.41
N ASP A 96 5.87 17.99 14.18
CA ASP A 96 5.70 19.23 13.43
C ASP A 96 4.27 19.34 12.94
N GLU A 97 3.68 20.52 13.07
CA GLU A 97 2.30 20.80 12.73
C GLU A 97 2.24 21.95 11.72
N ALA A 98 1.54 21.72 10.61
CA ALA A 98 1.33 22.70 9.57
C ALA A 98 -0.13 22.69 9.12
N ARG A 99 -0.67 23.88 8.88
CA ARG A 99 -2.04 24.03 8.38
C ARG A 99 -2.07 23.99 6.86
N ASP A 100 -2.92 23.14 6.29
CA ASP A 100 -3.10 23.04 4.85
C ASP A 100 -4.06 24.11 4.27
N GLU A 101 -4.17 24.16 2.94
CA GLU A 101 -5.08 25.08 2.23
C GLU A 101 -6.56 24.87 2.58
N SER A 102 -6.92 23.64 2.99
CA SER A 102 -8.26 23.29 3.48
C SER A 102 -8.48 23.68 4.94
N LYS A 103 -7.54 24.43 5.53
CA LYS A 103 -7.54 24.91 6.92
C LYS A 103 -7.49 23.77 7.95
N ARG A 104 -7.07 22.57 7.55
CA ARG A 104 -6.88 21.42 8.44
C ARG A 104 -5.44 21.38 8.92
N GLU A 105 -5.27 21.07 10.18
CA GLU A 105 -3.95 20.82 10.75
C GLU A 105 -3.45 19.45 10.29
N GLN A 106 -2.22 19.41 9.80
CA GLN A 106 -1.50 18.21 9.43
C GLN A 106 -0.32 18.05 10.39
N MET A 107 -0.29 16.93 11.11
CA MET A 107 0.76 16.62 12.06
C MET A 107 1.69 15.55 11.48
N SER A 108 2.97 15.85 11.41
CA SER A 108 4.01 14.87 11.09
C SER A 108 4.71 14.42 12.37
N LEU A 109 4.94 13.11 12.47
CA LEU A 109 5.67 12.47 13.56
C LEU A 109 6.93 11.83 12.97
N VAL A 110 8.10 12.26 13.43
CA VAL A 110 9.39 11.72 13.00
C VAL A 110 10.09 11.09 14.19
N LEU A 111 10.30 9.78 14.10
CA LEU A 111 11.04 9.01 15.09
C LEU A 111 12.52 8.93 14.67
N ARG A 112 13.43 9.38 15.55
CA ARG A 112 14.89 9.33 15.33
C ARG A 112 15.55 8.54 16.45
N PHE A 113 16.38 7.58 16.10
CA PHE A 113 17.20 6.81 17.03
C PHE A 113 18.58 6.56 16.42
N VAL A 114 19.56 6.19 17.26
CA VAL A 114 20.88 5.78 16.80
C VAL A 114 20.92 4.27 16.85
N ASN A 115 21.22 3.63 15.71
CA ASN A 115 21.41 2.19 15.65
C ASN A 115 22.65 1.78 16.48
N LYS A 116 22.64 0.55 17.00
CA LYS A 116 23.76 -0.03 17.74
C LYS A 116 25.01 -0.20 16.85
#